data_AF-A0A1B6BH04-F1
#
_entry.id   AF-A0A1B6BH04-F1
#
_cell.length_a   1.000
_cell.length_b   1.000
_cell.length_c   1.000
_cell.angle_alpha   90.00
_cell.angle_beta   90.00
_cell.angle_gamma   90.00
#
_symmetry.space_group_name_H-M   'P 1'
#
loop_
_entity.id
_entity.type
_entity.pdbx_description
1 polymer ?
#
loop_
_entity_poly.entity_id
_entity_poly.type
_entity_poly.pdbx_seq_one_letter_code
_entity_poly.pdbx_strand_id
1 'polypeptide(L)'
;MEVKKLKIKFKKRTQKIKKREPSNLEVKLSIYNAKLDAFLYTHKLKKIKPHPFSMELPSFIQEIILNMTCDMTIESAVKGAIMSNKDNANFDALMLKIGKQISAINALNLFALECNFHDLWKLSRLINQNFLTGSDNTYAALERFHDELWDKKLQNVRIASERASLYLTFVLMLSLFSVIVVVITPIMININF
;
A
#
# COMPACT_ATOMS: atom_id res chain seq x y z
N MET A 1 8.72 -23.02 10.94
CA MET A 1 10.09 -23.53 11.28
C MET A 1 11.13 -23.21 10.20
N GLU A 2 10.76 -23.10 8.92
CA GLU A 2 11.66 -22.79 7.79
C GLU A 2 12.33 -21.40 7.84
N VAL A 3 11.65 -20.38 8.37
CA VAL A 3 12.15 -18.99 8.45
C VAL A 3 13.43 -18.86 9.29
N LYS A 4 13.57 -19.66 10.37
CA LYS A 4 14.79 -19.67 11.20
C LYS A 4 15.95 -20.34 10.47
N LYS A 5 15.70 -21.44 9.73
CA LYS A 5 16.73 -22.15 8.96
C LYS A 5 17.29 -21.28 7.82
N LEU A 6 16.44 -20.47 7.18
CA LEU A 6 16.84 -19.56 6.10
C LEU A 6 17.64 -18.34 6.59
N LYS A 7 17.29 -17.74 7.74
CA LYS A 7 18.09 -16.67 8.38
C LYS A 7 19.52 -17.13 8.72
N ILE A 8 19.66 -18.37 9.21
CA ILE A 8 20.97 -18.95 9.52
C ILE A 8 21.78 -19.18 8.24
N LYS A 9 21.13 -19.63 7.15
CA LYS A 9 21.78 -19.83 5.84
C LYS A 9 22.27 -18.51 5.22
N PHE A 10 21.52 -17.42 5.39
CA PHE A 10 21.92 -16.07 4.97
C PHE A 10 23.10 -15.52 5.77
N LYS A 11 23.09 -15.66 7.11
CA LYS A 11 24.19 -15.22 7.98
C LYS A 11 25.51 -15.95 7.67
N LYS A 12 25.43 -17.24 7.31
CA LYS A 12 26.59 -18.03 6.88
C LYS A 12 27.11 -17.63 5.48
N ARG A 13 26.24 -17.21 4.54
CA ARG A 13 26.65 -16.73 3.21
C ARG A 13 27.35 -15.37 3.28
N THR A 14 26.85 -14.42 4.09
CA THR A 14 27.48 -13.10 4.24
C THR A 14 28.84 -13.16 4.93
N GLN A 15 29.05 -14.08 5.88
CA GLN A 15 30.38 -14.31 6.48
C GLN A 15 31.39 -14.95 5.52
N LYS A 16 30.93 -15.77 4.56
CA LYS A 16 31.82 -16.45 3.61
C LYS A 16 32.38 -15.52 2.52
N ILE A 17 31.67 -14.43 2.22
CA ILE A 17 32.07 -13.43 1.21
C ILE A 17 33.14 -12.47 1.76
N LYS A 18 33.24 -12.28 3.08
CA LYS A 18 34.21 -11.35 3.71
C LYS A 18 35.67 -11.85 3.71
N LYS A 19 35.96 -13.06 3.22
CA LYS A 19 37.27 -13.72 3.42
C LYS A 19 38.04 -14.08 2.13
N ARG A 20 37.66 -13.53 0.97
CA ARG A 20 38.39 -13.71 -0.31
C ARG A 20 38.40 -12.41 -1.12
N GLU A 21 39.56 -11.77 -1.25
CA GLU A 21 39.90 -11.03 -2.48
C GLU A 21 40.35 -12.08 -3.51
N PRO A 22 39.87 -12.06 -4.79
CA PRO A 22 40.08 -10.94 -5.71
C PRO A 22 38.94 -10.67 -6.74
N SER A 23 39.18 -9.67 -7.60
CA SER A 23 38.44 -9.22 -8.80
C SER A 23 37.18 -8.33 -8.58
N ASN A 24 37.32 -7.09 -9.05
CA ASN A 24 36.44 -5.94 -8.75
C ASN A 24 35.04 -6.02 -9.38
N LEU A 25 34.79 -6.95 -10.31
CA LEU A 25 33.54 -7.05 -11.07
C LEU A 25 32.59 -8.10 -10.49
N GLU A 26 33.09 -9.28 -10.11
CA GLU A 26 32.28 -10.34 -9.50
C GLU A 26 31.79 -9.96 -8.10
N VAL A 27 32.60 -9.22 -7.34
CA VAL A 27 32.18 -8.68 -6.03
C VAL A 27 31.10 -7.61 -6.21
N LYS A 28 31.20 -6.74 -7.23
CA LYS A 28 30.14 -5.74 -7.53
C LYS A 28 28.84 -6.41 -7.97
N LEU A 29 28.91 -7.41 -8.85
CA LEU A 29 27.74 -8.21 -9.26
C LEU A 29 27.15 -9.00 -8.10
N SER A 30 27.97 -9.61 -7.24
CA SER A 30 27.52 -10.30 -6.04
C SER A 30 26.88 -9.35 -5.03
N ILE A 31 27.38 -8.13 -4.87
CA ILE A 31 26.79 -7.11 -3.99
C ILE A 31 25.48 -6.60 -4.59
N TYR A 32 25.42 -6.39 -5.91
CA TYR A 32 24.21 -5.94 -6.60
C TYR A 32 23.11 -7.00 -6.52
N ASN A 33 23.45 -8.26 -6.78
CA ASN A 33 22.52 -9.39 -6.67
C ASN A 33 22.11 -9.64 -5.21
N ALA A 34 23.00 -9.49 -4.24
CA ALA A 34 22.63 -9.56 -2.82
C ALA A 34 21.71 -8.41 -2.39
N LYS A 35 21.86 -7.22 -2.99
CA LYS A 35 21.00 -6.06 -2.74
C LYS A 35 19.65 -6.22 -3.43
N LEU A 36 19.62 -6.81 -4.63
CA LEU A 36 18.42 -7.17 -5.37
C LEU A 36 17.63 -8.28 -4.65
N ASP A 37 18.31 -9.31 -4.16
CA ASP A 37 17.72 -10.38 -3.36
C ASP A 37 17.20 -9.85 -2.02
N ALA A 38 17.91 -8.92 -1.38
CA ALA A 38 17.44 -8.26 -0.17
C ALA A 38 16.19 -7.40 -0.45
N PHE A 39 16.15 -6.72 -1.61
CA PHE A 39 15.00 -5.93 -2.06
C PHE A 39 13.78 -6.81 -2.40
N LEU A 40 13.99 -7.94 -3.07
CA LEU A 40 12.93 -8.91 -3.36
C LEU A 40 12.43 -9.61 -2.09
N TYR A 41 13.31 -9.81 -1.10
CA TYR A 41 12.99 -10.41 0.19
C TYR A 41 12.21 -9.45 1.11
N THR A 42 12.53 -8.15 1.11
CA THR A 42 11.74 -7.15 1.84
C THR A 42 10.35 -6.97 1.23
N HIS A 43 10.22 -7.10 -0.10
CA HIS A 43 8.94 -6.99 -0.80
C HIS A 43 8.04 -8.23 -0.62
N LYS A 44 8.60 -9.44 -0.46
CA LYS A 44 7.82 -10.68 -0.24
C LYS A 44 7.37 -10.91 1.22
N LEU A 45 8.02 -10.28 2.22
CA LEU A 45 7.76 -10.58 3.64
C LEU A 45 6.93 -9.54 4.39
N LYS A 46 6.76 -8.34 3.85
CA LYS A 46 5.95 -7.33 4.52
C LYS A 46 4.49 -7.65 4.18
N LYS A 47 3.76 -8.27 5.12
CA LYS A 47 2.32 -7.99 5.28
C LYS A 47 2.23 -6.49 5.56
N ILE A 48 2.31 -5.67 4.51
CA ILE A 48 2.18 -4.22 4.62
C ILE A 48 0.74 -4.05 5.06
N LYS A 49 0.54 -3.79 6.36
CA LYS A 49 -0.71 -3.17 6.77
C LYS A 49 -0.83 -1.94 5.87
N PRO A 50 -1.90 -1.82 5.06
CA PRO A 50 -2.07 -0.66 4.21
C PRO A 50 -1.90 0.56 5.10
N HIS A 51 -1.00 1.48 4.72
CA HIS A 51 -0.88 2.75 5.43
C HIS A 51 -2.29 3.39 5.41
N PRO A 52 -2.81 3.98 6.49
CA PRO A 52 -4.17 4.52 6.54
C PRO A 52 -4.47 5.44 5.33
N PHE A 53 -3.46 6.23 4.94
CA PHE A 53 -3.46 7.08 3.75
C PHE A 53 -3.78 6.36 2.41
N SER A 54 -3.53 5.06 2.29
CA SER A 54 -3.75 4.31 1.05
C SER A 54 -5.22 4.24 0.61
N MET A 55 -6.17 4.36 1.55
CA MET A 55 -7.61 4.40 1.23
C MET A 55 -8.08 5.77 0.75
N GLU A 56 -7.35 6.82 1.13
CA GLU A 56 -7.66 8.23 0.85
C GLU A 56 -6.92 8.72 -0.40
N LEU A 57 -5.82 8.05 -0.77
CA LEU A 57 -4.99 8.40 -1.92
C LEU A 57 -5.76 8.50 -3.25
N PRO A 58 -6.70 7.59 -3.61
CA PRO A 58 -7.47 7.74 -4.84
C PRO A 58 -8.28 9.04 -4.85
N SER A 59 -8.96 9.34 -3.75
CA SER A 59 -9.76 10.58 -3.61
C SER A 59 -8.88 11.83 -3.71
N PHE A 60 -7.69 11.80 -3.10
CA PHE A 60 -6.72 12.90 -3.20
C PHE A 60 -6.23 13.12 -4.65
N ILE A 61 -5.94 12.04 -5.39
CA ILE A 61 -5.50 12.15 -6.78
C ILE A 61 -6.62 12.67 -7.68
N GLN A 62 -7.85 12.18 -7.48
CA GLN A 62 -9.03 12.68 -8.21
C GLN A 62 -9.20 14.19 -8.04
N GLU A 63 -8.97 14.71 -6.83
CA GLU A 63 -9.06 16.15 -6.58
C GLU A 63 -7.96 16.96 -7.27
N ILE A 64 -6.74 16.42 -7.34
CA ILE A 64 -5.65 17.01 -8.13
C ILE A 64 -6.05 17.05 -9.61
N ILE A 65 -6.58 15.96 -10.16
CA ILE A 65 -7.05 15.86 -11.55
C ILE A 65 -8.13 16.91 -11.83
N LEU A 66 -9.12 17.03 -10.94
CA LEU A 66 -10.20 18.02 -11.08
C LEU A 66 -9.66 19.45 -11.08
N ASN A 67 -8.76 19.78 -10.15
CA ASN A 67 -8.16 21.11 -10.10
C ASN A 67 -7.31 21.40 -11.35
N MET A 68 -6.58 20.40 -11.87
CA MET A 68 -5.85 20.54 -13.15
C MET A 68 -6.79 20.75 -14.34
N THR A 69 -7.97 20.12 -14.34
CA THR A 69 -8.98 20.31 -15.40
C THR A 69 -9.53 21.73 -15.42
N CYS A 70 -9.51 22.43 -14.27
CA CYS A 70 -9.90 23.83 -14.13
C CYS A 70 -8.77 24.83 -14.51
N ASP A 71 -7.82 24.43 -15.35
CA ASP A 71 -6.63 25.20 -15.76
C ASP A 71 -5.75 25.70 -14.59
N MET A 72 -5.81 25.02 -13.43
CA MET A 72 -4.89 25.34 -12.33
C MET A 72 -3.51 24.75 -12.59
N THR A 73 -2.47 25.49 -12.20
CA THR A 73 -1.10 24.95 -12.19
C THR A 73 -0.98 23.73 -11.29
N ILE A 74 -0.08 22.80 -11.60
CA ILE A 74 0.13 21.56 -10.82
C ILE A 74 0.36 21.87 -9.33
N GLU A 75 1.10 22.93 -9.03
CA GLU A 75 1.36 23.34 -7.65
C GLU A 75 0.10 23.83 -6.93
N SER A 76 -0.71 24.65 -7.60
CA SER A 76 -2.00 25.13 -7.08
C SER A 76 -3.02 24.00 -6.94
N ALA A 77 -3.04 23.06 -7.89
CA ALA A 77 -3.93 21.90 -7.86
C ALA A 77 -3.63 20.98 -6.67
N VAL A 78 -2.34 20.72 -6.39
CA VAL A 78 -1.91 19.97 -5.20
C VAL A 78 -2.25 20.73 -3.92
N LYS A 79 -2.03 22.04 -3.89
CA LYS A 79 -2.39 22.87 -2.72
C LYS A 79 -3.90 22.89 -2.47
N GLY A 80 -4.71 22.97 -3.52
CA GLY A 80 -6.17 22.89 -3.45
C GLY A 80 -6.65 21.55 -2.89
N ALA A 81 -6.08 20.44 -3.36
CA ALA A 81 -6.41 19.11 -2.86
C ALA A 81 -6.01 18.92 -1.38
N ILE A 82 -4.91 19.52 -0.93
CA ILE A 82 -4.53 19.51 0.49
C ILE A 82 -5.49 20.33 1.34
N MET A 83 -5.91 21.51 0.84
CA MET A 83 -6.82 22.40 1.57
C MET A 83 -8.23 21.84 1.72
N SER A 84 -8.69 21.06 0.75
CA SER A 84 -10.00 20.41 0.81
C SER A 84 -10.03 19.24 1.80
N ASN A 85 -8.91 18.53 1.98
CA ASN A 85 -8.80 17.41 2.92
C ASN A 85 -8.34 17.82 4.34
N LYS A 86 -8.71 19.03 4.78
CA LYS A 86 -8.25 19.62 6.06
C LYS A 86 -8.66 18.82 7.31
N ASP A 87 -9.67 17.97 7.20
CA ASP A 87 -10.17 17.20 8.35
C ASP A 87 -9.27 15.99 8.71
N ASN A 88 -8.26 15.71 7.90
CA ASN A 88 -7.37 14.58 8.07
C ASN A 88 -6.00 14.99 8.59
N ALA A 89 -5.61 14.45 9.74
CA ALA A 89 -4.32 14.73 10.40
C ALA A 89 -3.08 14.49 9.52
N ASN A 90 -3.20 13.62 8.51
CA ASN A 90 -2.14 13.37 7.53
C ASN A 90 -1.89 14.58 6.61
N PHE A 91 -2.95 15.31 6.24
CA PHE A 91 -2.86 16.49 5.37
C PHE A 91 -2.50 17.77 6.15
N ASP A 92 -2.81 17.84 7.45
CA ASP A 92 -2.34 18.93 8.32
C ASP A 92 -0.81 19.01 8.36
N ALA A 93 -0.12 17.86 8.41
CA ALA A 93 1.34 17.81 8.37
C ALA A 93 1.91 18.32 7.04
N LEU A 94 1.22 18.05 5.92
CA LEU A 94 1.54 18.58 4.60
C LEU A 94 1.31 20.10 4.53
N MET A 95 0.20 20.58 5.07
CA MET A 95 -0.15 22.01 5.11
C MET A 95 0.86 22.82 5.93
N LEU A 96 1.30 22.29 7.07
CA LEU A 96 2.37 22.89 7.88
C LEU A 96 3.71 23.00 7.15
N LYS A 97 4.03 22.04 6.26
CA LYS A 97 5.26 22.10 5.45
C LYS A 97 5.15 23.14 4.33
N ILE A 98 3.99 23.26 3.70
CA ILE A 98 3.73 24.29 2.69
C ILE A 98 3.78 25.69 3.32
N GLY A 99 3.23 25.86 4.53
CA GLY A 99 3.29 27.12 5.28
C GLY A 99 4.72 27.57 5.63
N LYS A 100 5.70 26.65 5.62
CA LYS A 100 7.12 26.94 5.86
C LYS A 100 7.90 27.32 4.58
N GLN A 101 7.22 27.85 3.54
CA GLN A 101 7.79 28.26 2.25
C GLN A 101 8.39 27.10 1.40
N ILE A 102 7.94 25.87 1.60
CA ILE A 102 8.30 24.75 0.73
C ILE A 102 7.25 24.65 -0.39
N SER A 103 7.67 24.54 -1.66
CA SER A 103 6.74 24.34 -2.78
C SER A 103 5.86 23.12 -2.54
N ALA A 104 4.60 23.15 -3.00
CA ALA A 104 3.65 22.06 -2.71
C ALA A 104 4.15 20.70 -3.23
N ILE A 105 4.90 20.72 -4.34
CA ILE A 105 5.53 19.56 -4.96
C ILE A 105 6.66 19.01 -4.06
N ASN A 106 7.52 19.87 -3.51
CA ASN A 106 8.58 19.45 -2.60
C ASN A 106 8.03 18.95 -1.26
N ALA A 107 6.98 19.60 -0.74
CA ALA A 107 6.28 19.13 0.46
C ALA A 107 5.71 17.72 0.27
N LEU A 108 5.12 17.45 -0.90
CA LEU A 108 4.62 16.13 -1.27
C LEU A 108 5.74 15.09 -1.41
N ASN A 109 6.89 15.46 -2.00
CA ASN A 109 8.06 14.58 -2.09
C ASN A 109 8.61 14.20 -0.71
N LEU A 110 8.74 15.16 0.19
CA LEU A 110 9.19 14.92 1.58
C LEU A 110 8.18 14.07 2.35
N PHE A 111 6.88 14.29 2.12
CA PHE A 111 5.84 13.47 2.72
C PHE A 111 5.88 12.02 2.20
N ALA A 112 6.10 11.83 0.90
CA ALA A 112 6.29 10.49 0.31
C ALA A 112 7.50 9.75 0.93
N LEU A 113 8.61 10.47 1.11
CA LEU A 113 9.81 9.99 1.79
C LEU A 113 9.52 9.50 3.21
N GLU A 114 8.79 10.28 3.99
CA GLU A 114 8.45 9.97 5.39
C GLU A 114 7.46 8.81 5.53
N CYS A 115 6.40 8.80 4.72
CA CYS A 115 5.38 7.75 4.78
C CYS A 115 5.88 6.39 4.27
N ASN A 116 6.98 6.36 3.50
CA ASN A 116 7.59 5.15 2.93
C ASN A 116 6.56 4.21 2.28
N PHE A 117 5.61 4.80 1.55
CA PHE A 117 4.48 4.13 0.93
C PHE A 117 4.61 4.17 -0.60
N HIS A 118 4.61 3.00 -1.24
CA HIS A 118 4.98 2.85 -2.66
C HIS A 118 4.10 3.69 -3.61
N ASP A 119 2.79 3.70 -3.40
CA ASP A 119 1.87 4.40 -4.30
C ASP A 119 2.02 5.93 -4.16
N LEU A 120 2.28 6.44 -2.96
CA LEU A 120 2.55 7.86 -2.75
C LEU A 120 3.90 8.29 -3.35
N TRP A 121 4.91 7.42 -3.30
CA TRP A 121 6.17 7.62 -4.01
C TRP A 121 5.99 7.64 -5.53
N LYS A 122 5.13 6.77 -6.06
CA LYS A 122 4.78 6.75 -7.49
C LYS A 122 4.07 8.05 -7.88
N LEU A 123 3.12 8.53 -7.06
CA LEU A 123 2.47 9.85 -7.24
C LEU A 123 3.48 11.00 -7.28
N SER A 124 4.33 11.09 -6.25
CA SER A 124 5.36 12.14 -6.12
C SER A 124 6.28 12.16 -7.34
N ARG A 125 6.72 10.99 -7.82
CA ARG A 125 7.53 10.88 -9.03
C ARG A 125 6.79 11.30 -10.29
N LEU A 126 5.53 10.89 -10.45
CA LEU A 126 4.70 11.30 -11.59
C LEU A 126 4.54 12.82 -11.63
N ILE A 127 4.24 13.44 -10.50
CA ILE A 127 4.10 14.91 -10.41
C ILE A 127 5.43 15.61 -10.70
N ASN A 128 6.52 15.14 -10.10
CA ASN A 128 7.83 15.77 -10.27
C ASN A 128 8.37 15.63 -11.71
N GLN A 129 8.17 14.47 -12.33
CA GLN A 129 8.53 14.24 -13.73
C GLN A 129 7.74 15.17 -14.66
N ASN A 130 6.43 15.29 -14.43
CA ASN A 130 5.58 16.12 -15.26
C ASN A 130 5.82 17.63 -15.08
N PHE A 131 6.15 18.08 -13.86
CA PHE A 131 6.55 19.45 -13.59
C PHE A 131 7.82 19.85 -14.37
N LEU A 132 8.78 18.95 -14.53
CA LEU A 132 10.03 19.21 -15.25
C LEU A 132 9.89 19.11 -16.78
N THR A 133 9.00 18.23 -17.27
CA THR A 133 8.89 17.91 -18.70
C THR A 133 7.76 18.68 -19.40
N GLY A 134 6.86 19.33 -18.65
CA GLY A 134 5.81 20.21 -19.17
C GLY A 134 4.83 19.54 -20.12
N SER A 135 4.49 18.26 -19.89
CA SER A 135 3.78 17.46 -20.90
C SER A 135 2.25 17.52 -20.77
N ASP A 136 1.57 17.60 -21.91
CA ASP A 136 0.11 17.40 -22.06
C ASP A 136 -0.35 16.00 -21.59
N ASN A 137 0.60 15.06 -21.47
CA ASN A 137 0.33 13.67 -21.10
C ASN A 137 0.28 13.45 -19.57
N THR A 138 0.49 14.51 -18.78
CA THR A 138 0.43 14.47 -17.31
C THR A 138 -0.93 14.01 -16.81
N TYR A 139 -1.98 14.57 -17.40
CA TYR A 139 -3.37 14.28 -17.04
C TYR A 139 -3.69 12.80 -17.25
N ALA A 140 -3.42 12.27 -18.45
CA ALA A 140 -3.66 10.87 -18.79
C ALA A 140 -2.84 9.90 -17.93
N ALA A 141 -1.62 10.27 -17.54
CA ALA A 141 -0.80 9.47 -16.64
C ALA A 141 -1.36 9.44 -15.21
N LEU A 142 -1.89 10.57 -14.74
CA LEU A 142 -2.47 10.70 -13.40
C LEU A 142 -3.83 9.99 -13.32
N GLU A 143 -4.64 10.08 -14.37
CA GLU A 143 -5.93 9.37 -14.52
C GLU A 143 -5.73 7.84 -14.52
N ARG A 144 -4.80 7.33 -15.34
CA ARG A 144 -4.46 5.89 -15.31
C ARG A 144 -3.98 5.42 -13.94
N PHE A 145 -3.24 6.27 -13.23
CA PHE A 145 -2.76 5.94 -11.89
C PHE A 145 -3.89 6.00 -10.86
N HIS A 146 -4.82 6.94 -10.99
CA HIS A 146 -6.04 6.99 -10.20
C HIS A 146 -6.86 5.70 -10.38
N ASP A 147 -7.10 5.27 -11.61
CA ASP A 147 -7.89 4.08 -11.91
C ASP A 147 -7.25 2.82 -11.32
N GLU A 148 -5.93 2.67 -11.44
CA GLU A 148 -5.19 1.56 -10.81
C GLU A 148 -5.40 1.51 -9.29
N LEU A 149 -5.46 2.67 -8.63
CA LEU A 149 -5.68 2.75 -7.19
C LEU A 149 -7.15 2.55 -6.81
N TRP A 150 -8.07 3.02 -7.64
CA TRP A 150 -9.50 2.81 -7.47
C TRP A 150 -9.86 1.33 -7.58
N ASP A 151 -9.30 0.63 -8.56
CA ASP A 151 -9.47 -0.81 -8.72
C ASP A 151 -8.94 -1.58 -7.51
N LYS A 152 -7.75 -1.21 -7.00
CA LYS A 152 -7.21 -1.79 -5.76
C LYS A 152 -8.15 -1.55 -4.57
N LYS A 153 -8.73 -0.35 -4.45
CA LYS A 153 -9.70 -0.02 -3.39
C LYS A 153 -10.97 -0.87 -3.52
N LEU A 154 -11.52 -0.99 -4.72
CA LEU A 154 -12.71 -1.78 -4.99
C LEU A 154 -12.49 -3.27 -4.70
N GLN A 155 -11.34 -3.82 -5.10
CA GLN A 155 -10.94 -5.19 -4.77
C GLN A 155 -10.85 -5.42 -3.25
N ASN A 156 -10.25 -4.47 -2.51
CA ASN A 156 -10.15 -4.58 -1.05
C ASN A 156 -11.53 -4.57 -0.38
N VAL A 157 -12.44 -3.71 -0.84
CA VAL A 157 -13.83 -3.67 -0.36
C VAL A 157 -14.55 -4.98 -0.69
N ARG A 158 -14.35 -5.52 -1.89
CA ARG A 158 -14.93 -6.81 -2.31
C ARG A 158 -14.43 -7.97 -1.45
N ILE A 159 -13.13 -8.03 -1.16
CA ILE A 159 -12.58 -9.06 -0.25
C ILE A 159 -13.16 -8.90 1.16
N ALA A 160 -13.36 -7.66 1.63
CA ALA A 160 -13.98 -7.41 2.93
C ALA A 160 -15.45 -7.85 2.96
N SER A 161 -16.20 -7.62 1.87
CA SER A 161 -17.59 -8.07 1.76
C SER A 161 -17.71 -9.59 1.64
N GLU A 162 -16.81 -10.23 0.90
CA GLU A 162 -16.72 -11.70 0.82
C GLU A 162 -16.44 -12.31 2.20
N ARG A 163 -15.55 -11.70 3.00
CA ARG A 163 -15.30 -12.15 4.38
C ARG A 163 -16.52 -11.95 5.28
N ALA A 164 -17.20 -10.81 5.19
CA ALA A 164 -18.41 -10.56 5.96
C ALA A 164 -19.51 -11.58 5.62
N SER A 165 -19.68 -11.90 4.34
CA SER A 165 -20.61 -12.93 3.86
C SER A 165 -20.24 -14.32 4.40
N LEU A 166 -18.95 -14.66 4.44
CA LEU A 166 -18.48 -15.92 5.02
C LEU A 166 -18.78 -16.03 6.52
N TYR A 167 -18.56 -14.96 7.29
CA TYR A 167 -18.91 -14.96 8.72
C TYR A 167 -20.41 -15.15 8.94
N LEU A 168 -21.24 -14.47 8.14
CA LEU A 168 -22.69 -14.62 8.21
C LEU A 168 -23.13 -16.05 7.87
N THR A 169 -22.56 -16.62 6.80
CA THR A 169 -22.82 -18.00 6.38
C THR A 169 -22.43 -19.00 7.47
N PHE A 170 -21.29 -18.79 8.13
CA PHE A 170 -20.84 -19.64 9.23
C PHE A 170 -21.81 -19.62 10.42
N VAL A 171 -22.30 -18.43 10.81
CA VAL A 171 -23.29 -18.30 11.90
C VAL A 171 -24.59 -19.03 11.55
N LEU A 172 -25.05 -18.94 10.31
CA LEU A 172 -26.24 -19.67 9.84
C LEU A 172 -26.05 -21.18 9.93
N MET A 173 -24.91 -21.72 9.48
CA MET A 173 -24.62 -23.15 9.59
C MET A 173 -24.59 -23.63 11.05
N LEU A 174 -24.04 -22.83 11.96
CA LEU A 174 -23.99 -23.17 13.38
C LEU A 174 -25.39 -23.16 14.03
N SER A 175 -26.26 -22.21 13.66
CA SER A 175 -27.66 -22.20 14.11
C SER A 175 -28.42 -23.44 13.65
N LEU A 176 -28.20 -23.91 12.42
CA LEU A 176 -28.80 -25.13 11.90
C LEU A 176 -28.37 -26.36 12.72
N PHE A 177 -27.07 -26.47 12.99
CA PHE A 177 -26.54 -27.58 13.78
C PHE A 177 -27.11 -27.59 15.21
N SER A 178 -27.28 -26.41 15.81
CA SER A 178 -27.91 -26.26 17.13
C SER A 178 -29.33 -26.82 17.16
N VAL A 179 -30.16 -26.45 16.18
CA VAL A 179 -31.55 -26.96 16.08
C VAL A 179 -31.57 -28.48 15.90
N ILE A 180 -30.68 -29.03 15.07
CA ILE A 180 -30.56 -30.48 14.87
C ILE A 180 -30.27 -31.19 16.20
N VAL A 181 -29.33 -30.69 16.99
CA VAL A 181 -28.99 -31.27 18.31
C VAL A 181 -30.19 -31.22 19.25
N VAL A 182 -30.90 -30.09 19.31
CA VAL A 182 -32.09 -29.92 20.17
C VAL A 182 -33.20 -30.92 19.82
N VAL A 183 -33.38 -31.24 18.53
CA VAL A 183 -34.42 -32.21 18.09
C VAL A 183 -33.96 -33.66 18.27
N ILE A 184 -32.71 -34.00 17.96
CA ILE A 184 -32.22 -35.39 18.04
C ILE A 184 -32.08 -35.85 19.50
N THR A 185 -31.66 -34.97 20.41
CA THR A 185 -31.42 -35.31 21.82
C THR A 185 -32.63 -35.97 22.50
N PRO A 186 -33.86 -35.40 22.47
CA PRO A 186 -35.03 -36.04 23.07
C PRO A 186 -35.42 -37.34 22.35
N ILE A 187 -35.23 -37.44 21.04
CA ILE A 187 -35.53 -38.66 20.27
C ILE A 187 -34.62 -39.81 20.74
N MET A 188 -33.32 -39.56 20.87
CA MET A 188 -32.36 -40.58 21.33
C MET A 188 -32.62 -41.00 22.78
N ILE A 189 -33.02 -40.07 23.65
CA ILE A 189 -33.38 -40.38 25.04
C ILE A 189 -34.63 -41.25 25.10
N ASN A 190 -35.64 -40.99 24.26
CA ASN A 190 -36.89 -41.75 24.24
C ASN A 190 -36.77 -43.12 23.56
N ILE A 191 -35.79 -43.33 22.66
CA ILE A 191 -35.58 -44.64 21.99
C ILE A 191 -34.82 -45.62 22.89
N ASN A 192 -34.04 -45.12 23.85
CA ASN A 192 -33.22 -45.94 24.74
C ASN A 192 -33.90 -46.23 26.11
N PHE A 193 -35.19 -45.89 26.24
CA PHE A 193 -36.10 -46.26 27.33
C PHE A 193 -37.20 -47.17 26.76
#